data_AF-A0A2E2UT45-F1
#
_entry.id   AF-A0A2E2UT45-F1
#
_cell.length_a   1.000
_cell.length_b   1.000
_cell.length_c   1.000
_cell.angle_alpha   90.00
_cell.angle_beta   90.00
_cell.angle_gamma   90.00
#
_symmetry.space_group_name_H-M   'P 1'
#
loop_
_entity.id
_entity.type
_entity.pdbx_description
1 polymer ?
#
loop_
_entity_poly.entity_id
_entity_poly.type
_entity_poly.pdbx_seq_one_letter_code
_entity_poly.pdbx_strand_id
1 'polypeptide(L)'
;MKKIRTILSIGLGLFFIYKGIGKISSDKLKTLDKQLVEKYIIENDSYAPPIGYKIVMNTFKQSGYLAFVSIFQIVAGILIIIPVTRLAGLLLLLPIIFNIFFMHIFFDNRLDENIITGSILTLTIFLCSFYLKNIKHIIFNNK
;
A
#
# COMPACT_ATOMS: atom_id res chain seq x y z
N MET A 1 0.70 20.46 18.27
CA MET A 1 1.26 19.72 17.10
C MET A 1 1.81 18.32 17.42
N LYS A 2 2.68 18.12 18.44
CA LYS A 2 3.23 16.79 18.77
C LYS A 2 2.15 15.71 19.04
N LYS A 3 1.11 16.02 19.83
CA LYS A 3 0.01 15.08 20.15
C LYS A 3 -0.77 14.65 18.90
N ILE A 4 -1.13 15.60 18.03
CA ILE A 4 -1.86 15.35 16.77
C ILE A 4 -1.05 14.40 15.87
N ARG A 5 0.25 14.67 15.69
CA ARG A 5 1.13 13.80 14.90
C ARG A 5 1.17 12.38 15.44
N THR A 6 1.26 12.22 16.77
CA THR A 6 1.26 10.91 17.41
C THR A 6 -0.06 10.16 17.16
N ILE A 7 -1.20 10.82 17.34
CA ILE A 7 -2.53 10.22 17.09
C ILE A 7 -2.65 9.79 15.63
N LEU A 8 -2.29 10.66 14.68
CA LEU A 8 -2.31 10.34 13.25
C LEU A 8 -1.39 9.18 12.90
N SER A 9 -0.20 9.13 13.51
CA SER A 9 0.76 8.03 13.28
C SER A 9 0.22 6.71 13.83
N ILE A 10 -0.33 6.70 15.04
CA ILE A 10 -0.94 5.49 15.62
C ILE A 10 -2.11 5.02 14.76
N GLY A 11 -2.99 5.93 14.33
CA GLY A 11 -4.10 5.60 13.43
C GLY A 11 -3.62 5.00 12.11
N LEU A 12 -2.59 5.61 11.50
CA LEU A 12 -1.96 5.08 10.28
C LEU A 12 -1.37 3.68 10.50
N GLY A 13 -0.64 3.48 11.59
CA GLY A 13 -0.03 2.19 11.92
C GLY A 13 -1.07 1.09 12.12
N LEU A 14 -2.12 1.36 12.90
CA LEU A 14 -3.24 0.44 13.11
C LEU A 14 -3.97 0.12 11.80
N PHE A 15 -4.19 1.12 10.93
CA PHE A 15 -4.81 0.92 9.62
C PHE A 15 -4.01 -0.07 8.75
N PHE A 16 -2.69 0.08 8.68
CA PHE A 16 -1.84 -0.82 7.88
C PHE A 16 -1.70 -2.21 8.47
N ILE A 17 -1.70 -2.35 9.81
CA ILE A 17 -1.78 -3.65 10.47
C ILE A 17 -3.09 -4.35 10.09
N TYR A 18 -4.22 -3.65 10.22
CA TYR A 18 -5.54 -4.19 9.88
C TYR A 18 -5.62 -4.62 8.40
N LYS A 19 -5.20 -3.75 7.47
CA LYS A 19 -5.17 -4.07 6.03
C LYS A 19 -4.19 -5.18 5.69
N GLY A 20 -3.05 -5.26 6.38
CA GLY A 20 -2.05 -6.31 6.21
C GLY A 20 -2.60 -7.68 6.62
N ILE A 21 -3.20 -7.78 7.81
CA ILE A 21 -3.82 -9.02 8.30
C ILE A 21 -4.95 -9.45 7.35
N GLY A 22 -5.81 -8.53 6.92
CA GLY A 22 -6.92 -8.83 6.02
C GLY A 22 -6.49 -9.41 4.66
N LYS A 23 -5.30 -9.04 4.16
CA LYS A 23 -4.74 -9.61 2.92
C LYS A 23 -4.22 -11.03 3.11
N ILE A 24 -3.68 -11.36 4.29
CA ILE A 24 -3.19 -12.71 4.62
C ILE A 24 -4.37 -13.66 4.85
N SER A 25 -5.40 -13.21 5.57
CA SER A 25 -6.56 -14.05 5.93
C SER A 25 -7.59 -14.20 4.81
N SER A 26 -7.46 -13.48 3.70
CA SER A 26 -8.41 -13.57 2.60
C SER A 26 -7.96 -14.66 1.64
N ASP A 27 -8.68 -15.78 1.53
CA ASP A 27 -8.45 -16.80 0.48
C ASP A 27 -9.25 -16.57 -0.80
N LYS A 28 -10.17 -15.59 -0.81
CA LYS A 28 -11.09 -15.37 -1.93
C LYS A 28 -10.39 -14.76 -3.15
N LEU A 29 -10.27 -15.51 -4.23
CA LEU A 29 -9.85 -15.00 -5.53
C LEU A 29 -10.98 -14.16 -6.14
N LYS A 30 -10.61 -13.15 -6.95
CA LYS A 30 -11.59 -12.37 -7.71
C LYS A 30 -12.16 -13.27 -8.81
N THR A 31 -13.47 -13.19 -9.03
CA THR A 31 -14.15 -13.97 -10.08
C THR A 31 -13.75 -13.47 -11.46
N LEU A 32 -13.29 -14.40 -12.29
CA LEU A 32 -12.97 -14.20 -13.70
C LEU A 32 -14.06 -14.89 -14.53
N ASP A 33 -14.79 -14.10 -15.31
CA ASP A 33 -15.75 -14.64 -16.27
C ASP A 33 -14.99 -15.03 -17.55
N LYS A 34 -15.10 -16.30 -17.94
CA LYS A 34 -14.40 -16.87 -19.10
C LYS A 34 -14.76 -16.10 -20.38
N GLN A 35 -16.02 -15.71 -20.55
CA GLN A 35 -16.49 -15.00 -21.74
C GLN A 35 -15.89 -13.59 -21.82
N LEU A 36 -15.80 -12.89 -20.68
CA LEU A 36 -15.13 -11.58 -20.67
C LEU A 36 -13.62 -11.68 -20.88
N VAL A 37 -12.97 -12.72 -20.36
CA VAL A 37 -11.53 -12.91 -20.60
C VAL A 37 -11.26 -13.15 -22.08
N GLU A 38 -12.02 -14.02 -22.73
CA GLU A 38 -11.90 -14.29 -24.17
C GLU A 38 -12.13 -13.02 -24.99
N LYS A 39 -13.25 -12.34 -24.75
CA LYS A 39 -13.58 -11.10 -25.45
C LYS A 39 -12.55 -10.00 -25.29
N TYR A 40 -12.08 -9.72 -24.07
CA TYR A 40 -11.18 -8.58 -23.84
C TYR A 40 -9.72 -8.91 -24.17
N ILE A 41 -9.23 -10.08 -23.73
CA ILE A 41 -7.81 -10.43 -23.87
C ILE A 41 -7.51 -11.03 -25.24
N ILE A 42 -8.35 -11.95 -25.73
CA ILE A 42 -8.05 -12.73 -26.92
C ILE A 42 -8.54 -12.01 -28.18
N GLU A 43 -9.80 -11.56 -28.18
CA GLU A 43 -10.38 -10.92 -29.37
C GLU A 43 -9.93 -9.47 -29.54
N ASN A 44 -9.85 -8.71 -28.45
CA ASN A 44 -9.58 -7.27 -28.48
C ASN A 44 -8.14 -6.90 -28.08
N ASP A 45 -7.27 -7.88 -27.77
CA ASP A 45 -5.89 -7.68 -27.32
C ASP A 45 -5.74 -6.58 -26.23
N SER A 46 -6.70 -6.53 -25.31
CA SER A 46 -6.84 -5.43 -24.34
C SER A 46 -6.82 -5.92 -22.91
N TYR A 47 -5.78 -5.52 -22.18
CA TYR A 47 -5.58 -5.83 -20.76
C TYR A 47 -6.12 -4.75 -19.82
N ALA A 48 -7.01 -3.88 -20.33
CA ALA A 48 -7.56 -2.79 -19.55
C ALA A 48 -8.36 -3.27 -18.31
N PRO A 49 -8.51 -2.42 -17.28
CA PRO A 49 -9.42 -2.68 -16.18
C PRO A 49 -10.86 -2.90 -16.72
N PRO A 50 -11.66 -3.81 -16.12
CA PRO A 50 -11.43 -4.50 -14.84
C PRO A 50 -10.79 -5.90 -14.98
N ILE A 51 -10.64 -6.45 -16.19
CA ILE A 51 -10.19 -7.84 -16.38
C ILE A 51 -8.69 -7.99 -16.11
N GLY A 52 -7.85 -7.14 -16.70
CA GLY A 52 -6.40 -7.17 -16.45
C GLY A 52 -6.07 -7.01 -14.97
N TYR A 53 -6.77 -6.09 -14.28
CA TYR A 53 -6.66 -5.92 -12.83
C TYR A 53 -6.94 -7.20 -12.04
N LYS A 54 -8.05 -7.89 -12.36
CA LYS A 54 -8.46 -9.12 -11.67
C LYS A 54 -7.44 -10.23 -11.88
N ILE A 55 -6.90 -10.35 -13.11
CA ILE A 55 -5.85 -11.31 -13.43
C ILE A 55 -4.61 -11.03 -12.57
N VAL A 56 -4.07 -9.80 -12.63
CA VAL A 56 -2.87 -9.42 -11.85
C VAL A 56 -3.07 -9.63 -10.35
N MET A 57 -4.23 -9.23 -9.81
CA MET A 57 -4.50 -9.41 -8.38
C MET A 57 -4.61 -10.89 -7.98
N ASN A 58 -5.22 -11.73 -8.82
CA ASN A 58 -5.27 -13.17 -8.59
C ASN A 58 -3.87 -13.79 -8.67
N THR A 59 -3.04 -13.37 -9.62
CA THR A 59 -1.65 -13.82 -9.74
C THR A 59 -0.83 -13.44 -8.51
N PHE A 60 -0.89 -12.18 -8.05
CA PHE A 60 -0.20 -11.73 -6.84
C PHE A 60 -0.69 -12.46 -5.59
N LYS A 61 -1.96 -12.85 -5.56
CA LYS A 61 -2.54 -13.58 -4.44
C LYS A 61 -2.09 -15.04 -4.41
N GLN A 62 -2.23 -15.76 -5.52
CA GLN A 62 -1.85 -17.18 -5.62
C GLN A 62 -0.34 -17.40 -5.47
N SER A 63 0.49 -16.47 -5.96
CA SER A 63 1.94 -16.54 -5.79
C SER A 63 2.41 -16.25 -4.36
N GLY A 64 1.52 -15.80 -3.46
CA GLY A 64 1.90 -15.36 -2.12
C GLY A 64 2.54 -13.98 -2.06
N TYR A 65 2.68 -13.28 -3.19
CA TYR A 65 3.28 -11.94 -3.25
C TYR A 65 2.50 -10.92 -2.39
N LEU A 66 1.15 -10.98 -2.39
CA LEU A 66 0.35 -10.12 -1.51
C LEU A 66 0.65 -10.37 -0.03
N ALA A 67 0.81 -11.63 0.38
CA ALA A 67 1.15 -11.98 1.75
C ALA A 67 2.54 -11.47 2.15
N PHE A 68 3.51 -11.58 1.25
CA PHE A 68 4.85 -11.01 1.43
C PHE A 68 4.80 -9.50 1.66
N VAL A 69 4.13 -8.74 0.78
CA VAL A 69 3.94 -7.29 0.95
C VAL A 69 3.22 -6.98 2.27
N SER A 70 2.21 -7.77 2.63
CA SER A 70 1.46 -7.60 3.87
C SER A 70 2.28 -7.75 5.14
N ILE A 71 3.27 -8.64 5.16
CA ILE A 71 4.20 -8.76 6.30
C ILE A 71 4.94 -7.43 6.52
N PHE A 72 5.47 -6.82 5.44
CA PHE A 72 6.13 -5.52 5.55
C PHE A 72 5.18 -4.39 5.94
N GLN A 73 3.92 -4.43 5.49
CA GLN A 73 2.90 -3.47 5.93
C GLN A 73 2.63 -3.57 7.44
N ILE A 74 2.53 -4.78 7.97
CA ILE A 74 2.30 -5.02 9.40
C ILE A 74 3.52 -4.56 10.20
N VAL A 75 4.73 -4.96 9.80
CA VAL A 75 5.97 -4.54 10.45
C VAL A 75 6.10 -3.02 10.44
N ALA A 76 5.87 -2.37 9.31
CA ALA A 76 5.87 -0.91 9.22
C ALA A 76 4.84 -0.28 10.17
N GLY A 77 3.63 -0.82 10.23
CA GLY A 77 2.58 -0.34 11.14
C GLY A 77 2.97 -0.46 12.62
N ILE A 78 3.58 -1.58 13.02
CA ILE A 78 4.09 -1.80 14.39
C ILE A 78 5.19 -0.77 14.72
N LEU A 79 6.15 -0.58 13.81
CA LEU A 79 7.23 0.40 13.98
C LEU A 79 6.68 1.84 14.08
N ILE A 80 5.62 2.19 13.34
CA ILE A 80 5.00 3.52 13.41
C ILE A 80 4.37 3.80 14.79
N ILE A 81 3.76 2.80 15.40
CA ILE A 81 3.12 2.92 16.72
C ILE A 81 4.17 3.21 17.79
N ILE A 82 5.28 2.48 17.77
CA ILE A 82 6.37 2.62 18.74
C ILE A 82 7.09 3.97 18.52
N PRO A 83 7.11 4.90 19.50
CA PRO A 83 7.61 6.26 19.27
C PRO A 83 9.05 6.37 18.79
N VAL A 84 9.92 5.48 19.26
CA VAL A 84 11.36 5.48 18.96
C VAL A 84 11.64 4.99 17.54
N THR A 85 10.88 4.02 17.03
CA THR A 85 11.09 3.43 15.70
C THR A 85 10.18 4.02 14.62
N ARG A 86 9.35 5.02 14.98
CA ARG A 86 8.35 5.61 14.08
C ARG A 86 8.90 6.06 12.73
N LEU A 87 10.07 6.70 12.74
CA LEU A 87 10.69 7.15 11.49
C LEU A 87 11.02 5.98 10.57
N ALA A 88 11.59 4.90 11.11
CA ALA A 88 11.90 3.70 10.34
C ALA A 88 10.62 3.06 9.77
N GLY A 89 9.55 2.99 10.57
CA GLY A 89 8.26 2.50 10.11
C GLY A 89 7.65 3.34 8.98
N LEU A 90 7.70 4.67 9.09
CA LEU A 90 7.22 5.59 8.05
C LEU A 90 8.04 5.48 6.76
N LEU A 91 9.36 5.37 6.86
CA LEU A 91 10.25 5.21 5.70
C LEU A 91 10.07 3.85 5.02
N LEU A 92 9.84 2.79 5.79
CA LEU A 92 9.50 1.46 5.26
C LEU A 92 8.13 1.47 4.58
N LEU A 93 7.15 2.17 5.16
CA LEU A 93 5.79 2.24 4.64
C LEU A 93 5.69 3.04 3.34
N LEU A 94 6.45 4.14 3.23
CA LEU A 94 6.37 5.08 2.12
C LEU A 94 6.45 4.43 0.72
N PRO A 95 7.48 3.63 0.38
CA PRO A 95 7.54 2.95 -0.93
C PRO A 95 6.42 1.92 -1.11
N ILE A 96 5.91 1.32 -0.03
CA ILE A 96 4.82 0.34 -0.10
C ILE A 96 3.50 1.02 -0.46
N ILE A 97 3.12 2.08 0.25
CA ILE A 97 1.88 2.82 -0.05
C ILE A 97 1.96 3.55 -1.39
N PHE A 98 3.15 4.01 -1.77
CA PHE A 98 3.40 4.56 -3.11
C PHE A 98 3.06 3.52 -4.19
N ASN A 99 3.60 2.30 -4.09
CA ASN A 99 3.27 1.23 -5.04
C ASN A 99 1.79 0.84 -5.02
N ILE A 100 1.15 0.78 -3.84
CA ILE A 100 -0.28 0.48 -3.73
C ILE A 100 -1.12 1.54 -4.44
N PHE A 101 -0.82 2.82 -4.23
CA PHE A 101 -1.53 3.92 -4.88
C PHE A 101 -1.42 3.87 -6.40
N PHE A 102 -0.20 3.70 -6.93
CA PHE A 102 0.00 3.62 -8.38
C PHE A 102 -0.56 2.34 -8.99
N MET A 103 -0.60 1.24 -8.24
CA MET A 103 -1.33 0.05 -8.66
C MET A 103 -2.83 0.35 -8.82
N HIS A 104 -3.46 1.09 -7.91
CA HIS A 104 -4.85 1.51 -8.12
C HIS A 104 -5.03 2.49 -9.28
N ILE A 105 -4.13 3.47 -9.45
CA ILE A 105 -4.21 4.40 -10.60
C ILE A 105 -4.11 3.67 -11.94
N PHE A 106 -3.11 2.79 -12.11
CA PHE A 106 -2.81 2.20 -13.40
C PHE A 106 -3.55 0.89 -13.67
N PHE A 107 -3.82 0.07 -12.64
CA PHE A 107 -4.43 -1.24 -12.81
C PHE A 107 -5.92 -1.27 -12.44
N ASP A 108 -6.40 -0.53 -11.46
CA ASP A 108 -7.82 -0.57 -11.04
C ASP A 108 -8.65 0.55 -11.69
N ASN A 109 -8.09 1.76 -11.73
CA ASN A 109 -8.67 3.02 -12.20
C ASN A 109 -10.04 3.35 -11.59
N ARG A 110 -10.26 2.93 -10.34
CA ARG A 110 -11.47 3.22 -9.56
C ARG A 110 -11.27 4.47 -8.73
N LEU A 111 -12.14 5.46 -8.91
CA LEU A 111 -12.03 6.76 -8.26
C LEU A 111 -12.04 6.67 -6.72
N ASP A 112 -12.89 5.81 -6.17
CA ASP A 112 -13.01 5.61 -4.72
C ASP A 112 -11.71 5.07 -4.10
N GLU A 113 -11.12 4.05 -4.70
CA GLU A 113 -9.85 3.47 -4.23
C GLU A 113 -8.67 4.44 -4.43
N ASN A 114 -8.65 5.18 -5.53
CA ASN A 114 -7.63 6.19 -5.81
C ASN A 114 -7.63 7.31 -4.76
N ILE A 115 -8.81 7.80 -4.36
CA ILE A 115 -8.94 8.82 -3.33
C ILE A 115 -8.48 8.29 -1.98
N ILE A 116 -8.87 7.07 -1.59
CA ILE A 116 -8.49 6.47 -0.32
C ILE A 116 -6.97 6.27 -0.25
N THR A 117 -6.40 5.57 -1.23
CA THR A 117 -4.97 5.26 -1.23
C THR A 117 -4.10 6.50 -1.43
N GLY A 118 -4.55 7.46 -2.23
CA GLY A 118 -3.89 8.76 -2.40
C GLY A 118 -3.91 9.62 -1.13
N SER A 119 -5.01 9.61 -0.39
CA SER A 119 -5.11 10.31 0.90
C SER A 119 -4.15 9.72 1.94
N ILE A 120 -4.02 8.39 1.97
CA ILE A 120 -3.10 7.70 2.88
C ILE A 120 -1.64 7.95 2.49
N LEU A 121 -1.31 7.95 1.20
CA LEU A 121 0.02 8.32 0.70
C LEU A 121 0.36 9.76 1.11
N THR A 122 -0.57 10.69 0.89
CA THR A 122 -0.40 12.11 1.26
C THR A 122 -0.18 12.26 2.77
N LEU A 123 -0.96 11.57 3.60
CA LEU A 123 -0.77 11.54 5.05
C LEU A 123 0.60 10.97 5.43
N THR A 124 1.06 9.91 4.77
CA THR A 124 2.37 9.31 5.02
C THR A 124 3.50 10.29 4.70
N ILE A 125 3.45 10.97 3.55
CA ILE A 125 4.40 12.01 3.15
C ILE A 125 4.38 13.17 4.14
N PHE A 126 3.18 13.63 4.52
CA PHE A 126 3.01 14.68 5.52
C PHE A 126 3.64 14.32 6.87
N LEU A 127 3.43 13.09 7.35
CA LEU A 127 4.05 12.61 8.60
C LEU A 127 5.58 12.48 8.46
N CYS A 128 6.09 11.99 7.33
CA CYS A 128 7.52 11.96 7.02
C CYS A 128 8.15 13.36 7.02
N SER A 129 7.43 14.38 6.54
CA SER A 129 7.94 15.75 6.44
C SER A 129 8.44 16.31 7.80
N PHE A 130 7.80 15.91 8.90
CA PHE A 130 8.19 16.33 10.25
C PHE A 130 9.52 15.72 10.74
N TYR A 131 10.03 14.70 10.04
CA TYR A 131 11.27 14.02 10.34
C TYR A 131 12.37 14.33 9.32
N LEU A 132 12.15 15.24 8.36
CA LEU A 132 13.14 15.59 7.33
C LEU A 132 14.49 16.04 7.90
N LYS A 133 14.50 16.76 9.03
CA LYS A 133 15.75 17.16 9.70
C LYS A 133 16.55 15.94 10.17
N ASN A 134 15.89 14.95 10.76
CA ASN A 134 16.51 13.70 11.19
C ASN A 134 16.97 12.86 9.99
N ILE A 135 16.16 12.77 8.93
CA ILE A 135 16.53 12.08 7.69
C ILE A 135 17.77 12.72 7.07
N LYS A 136 17.80 14.05 6.96
CA LYS A 136 18.95 14.80 6.43
C LYS A 136 20.19 14.55 7.28
N HIS A 137 20.06 14.56 8.61
CA HIS A 137 21.19 14.23 9.48
C HIS A 137 21.70 12.80 9.26
N ILE A 138 20.83 11.79 9.16
CA ILE A 138 21.25 10.40 8.91
C ILE A 138 21.98 10.26 7.56
N ILE A 139 21.50 10.95 6.52
CA ILE A 139 22.06 10.84 5.16
C ILE A 139 23.35 11.64 5.00
N PHE A 140 23.43 12.84 5.56
CA PHE A 140 24.52 13.79 5.28
C PHE A 140 25.58 13.89 6.39
N ASN A 141 25.25 13.55 7.64
CA ASN A 141 26.20 13.61 8.77
C ASN A 141 26.95 12.28 9.02
N ASN A 142 26.78 11.30 8.13
CA ASN A 142 27.58 10.07 8.07
C ASN A 142 28.76 10.17 7.07
N LYS A 143 29.11 11.39 6.65
CA LYS A 143 30.39 11.75 6.04
C LYS A 143 31.20 12.52 7.08
#